data_AF-A0A225V4R4-F1
#
_entry.id   AF-A0A225V4R4-F1
#
_cell.length_a   1.000
_cell.length_b   1.000
_cell.length_c   1.000
_cell.angle_alpha   90.00
_cell.angle_beta   90.00
_cell.angle_gamma   90.00
#
_symmetry.space_group_name_H-M   'P 1'
#
loop_
_entity.id
_entity.type
_entity.pdbx_description
1 polymer ?
#
loop_
_entity_poly.entity_id
_entity_poly.type
_entity_poly.pdbx_seq_one_letter_code
_entity_poly.pdbx_strand_id
1 'polypeptide(L)'
;MDTVTSWKWHIHTKWNSTLSSDSFKQCSKAATGLHYDPLRACGPVSEYNAEPECEAKIKSYACNPANYTANPLACEKGDLSGKFGAFKLGADSTVSEEWTDEHFPLPSENTDSWSIVLHAVCGQESRIACAHRTEGEVEQVEQVDQSTPVQAPAGCGN
;
A
#
# COMPACT_ATOMS: atom_id res chain seq x y z
N MET A 1 -1.55 13.14 20.36
CA MET A 1 -1.38 12.63 19.00
C MET A 1 -0.31 11.58 19.07
N ASP A 2 -0.63 10.35 18.69
CA ASP A 2 0.37 9.28 18.69
C ASP A 2 1.37 9.52 17.57
N THR A 3 2.65 9.31 17.88
CA THR A 3 3.75 9.52 16.92
C THR A 3 3.73 8.42 15.87
N VAL A 4 3.84 8.82 14.60
CA VAL A 4 3.98 7.84 13.50
C VAL A 4 5.36 7.20 13.60
N THR A 5 5.42 5.88 13.71
CA THR A 5 6.68 5.13 13.84
C THR A 5 7.19 4.57 12.52
N SER A 6 6.27 4.32 11.59
CA SER A 6 6.57 3.77 10.26
C SER A 6 5.36 3.92 9.34
N TRP A 7 5.58 3.79 8.03
CA TRP A 7 4.49 3.68 7.06
C TRP A 7 4.45 2.31 6.41
N LYS A 8 3.27 1.70 6.35
CA LYS A 8 3.02 0.54 5.52
C LYS A 8 2.36 0.98 4.21
N TRP A 9 2.49 0.16 3.19
CA TRP A 9 2.14 0.44 1.81
C TRP A 9 1.72 -0.86 1.13
N HIS A 10 0.58 -0.81 0.46
CA HIS A 10 -0.03 -1.97 -0.20
C HIS A 10 -0.74 -1.55 -1.47
N ILE A 11 -0.87 -2.48 -2.42
CA ILE A 11 -1.71 -2.33 -3.61
C ILE A 11 -3.11 -2.83 -3.27
N HIS A 12 -4.10 -2.02 -3.60
CA HIS A 12 -5.51 -2.25 -3.35
C HIS A 12 -6.31 -2.32 -4.65
N THR A 13 -7.47 -2.97 -4.60
CA THR A 13 -8.24 -3.38 -5.77
C THR A 13 -9.30 -2.39 -6.25
N LYS A 14 -9.46 -1.23 -5.59
CA LYS A 14 -10.40 -0.19 -6.00
C LYS A 14 -9.78 1.21 -6.01
N TRP A 15 -10.41 2.07 -6.81
CA TRP A 15 -10.20 3.50 -6.85
C TRP A 15 -11.56 4.16 -7.00
N ASN A 16 -11.88 5.08 -6.09
CA ASN A 16 -13.15 5.81 -6.10
C ASN A 16 -12.91 7.29 -5.79
N SER A 17 -12.02 7.89 -6.57
CA SER A 17 -11.78 9.33 -6.60
C SER A 17 -11.68 9.78 -8.05
N THR A 18 -12.05 11.03 -8.32
CA THR A 18 -11.83 11.67 -9.62
C THR A 18 -10.43 12.29 -9.71
N LEU A 19 -9.69 12.31 -8.62
CA LEU A 19 -8.31 12.80 -8.54
C LEU A 19 -7.33 11.67 -8.85
N SER A 20 -6.06 12.02 -9.05
CA SER A 20 -4.99 11.03 -9.19
C SER A 20 -4.47 10.50 -7.85
N SER A 21 -4.66 11.28 -6.79
CA SER A 21 -4.34 10.94 -5.41
C SER A 21 -5.35 11.54 -4.46
N ASP A 22 -5.46 10.94 -3.26
CA ASP A 22 -6.38 11.37 -2.22
C ASP A 22 -5.83 11.04 -0.83
N SER A 23 -6.58 11.39 0.22
CA SER A 23 -6.14 11.20 1.62
C SER A 23 -7.25 10.74 2.56
N PHE A 24 -6.85 10.15 3.69
CA PHE A 24 -7.73 9.78 4.80
C PHE A 24 -9.02 9.04 4.41
N LYS A 25 -10.19 9.66 4.60
CA LYS A 25 -11.51 9.06 4.36
C LYS A 25 -11.68 8.61 2.91
N GLN A 26 -11.11 9.35 1.97
CA GLN A 26 -11.13 9.06 0.55
C GLN A 26 -10.21 7.88 0.19
N CYS A 27 -9.30 7.50 1.10
CA CYS A 27 -8.52 6.27 1.01
C CYS A 27 -9.10 5.10 1.81
N SER A 28 -10.32 5.24 2.37
CA SER A 28 -10.95 4.20 3.19
C SER A 28 -11.13 2.86 2.46
N LYS A 29 -11.38 1.79 3.21
CA LYS A 29 -11.73 0.47 2.66
C LYS A 29 -12.89 0.52 1.66
N ALA A 30 -13.86 1.39 1.85
CA ALA A 30 -14.97 1.55 0.92
C ALA A 30 -14.51 2.13 -0.44
N ALA A 31 -13.53 3.04 -0.42
CA ALA A 31 -13.03 3.73 -1.60
C ALA A 31 -11.94 2.94 -2.34
N THR A 32 -10.99 2.36 -1.61
CA THR A 32 -9.84 1.68 -2.22
C THR A 32 -9.92 0.16 -2.13
N GLY A 33 -10.83 -0.42 -1.35
CA GLY A 33 -11.02 -1.86 -1.29
C GLY A 33 -9.99 -2.59 -0.44
N LEU A 34 -9.82 -3.88 -0.75
CA LEU A 34 -8.95 -4.85 -0.10
C LEU A 34 -7.61 -4.97 -0.84
N HIS A 35 -6.65 -5.71 -0.28
CA HIS A 35 -5.34 -5.91 -0.90
C HIS A 35 -5.47 -6.78 -2.16
N TYR A 36 -4.67 -6.46 -3.17
CA TYR A 36 -4.57 -7.25 -4.39
C TYR A 36 -3.84 -8.58 -4.11
N ASP A 37 -4.53 -9.70 -4.32
CA ASP A 37 -4.05 -11.04 -3.96
C ASP A 37 -4.56 -12.12 -4.94
N PRO A 38 -4.24 -12.00 -6.23
CA PRO A 38 -4.76 -12.91 -7.27
C PRO A 38 -4.33 -14.37 -7.04
N LEU A 39 -3.24 -14.59 -6.29
CA LEU A 39 -2.65 -15.89 -6.02
C LEU A 39 -3.10 -16.49 -4.68
N ARG A 40 -4.00 -15.81 -3.94
CA ARG A 40 -4.60 -16.30 -2.69
C ARG A 40 -3.55 -16.70 -1.65
N ALA A 41 -2.59 -15.81 -1.42
CA ALA A 41 -1.73 -15.89 -0.24
C ALA A 41 -2.58 -15.71 1.04
N CYS A 42 -3.72 -15.03 0.93
CA CYS A 42 -4.77 -14.92 1.93
C CYS A 42 -4.28 -14.25 3.22
N GLY A 43 -3.73 -13.05 3.12
CA GLY A 43 -3.56 -12.21 4.30
C GLY A 43 -4.91 -11.70 4.84
N PRO A 44 -4.92 -11.11 6.04
CA PRO A 44 -6.17 -10.74 6.74
C PRO A 44 -7.09 -9.80 5.95
N VAL A 45 -6.53 -9.06 5.01
CA VAL A 45 -7.21 -8.05 4.18
C VAL A 45 -7.05 -8.34 2.68
N SER A 46 -6.75 -9.59 2.31
CA SER A 46 -6.84 -10.11 0.94
C SER A 46 -8.23 -9.83 0.35
N GLU A 47 -8.31 -9.55 -0.96
CA GLU A 47 -9.58 -9.45 -1.68
C GLU A 47 -10.44 -10.72 -1.60
N TYR A 48 -9.82 -11.87 -1.30
CA TYR A 48 -10.47 -13.16 -1.13
C TYR A 48 -10.62 -13.57 0.35
N ASN A 49 -10.42 -12.66 1.30
CA ASN A 49 -10.40 -12.99 2.73
C ASN A 49 -11.71 -13.57 3.29
N ALA A 50 -12.83 -13.43 2.58
CA ALA A 50 -14.12 -14.02 2.92
C ALA A 50 -14.33 -15.42 2.32
N GLU A 51 -13.44 -15.88 1.44
CA GLU A 51 -13.54 -17.20 0.80
C GLU A 51 -13.08 -18.31 1.77
N PRO A 52 -13.76 -19.48 1.78
CA PRO A 52 -13.42 -20.56 2.72
C PRO A 52 -11.96 -21.03 2.64
N GLU A 53 -11.35 -20.97 1.47
CA GLU A 53 -9.95 -21.37 1.26
C GLU A 53 -8.93 -20.45 1.95
N CYS A 54 -9.32 -19.21 2.27
CA CYS A 54 -8.49 -18.27 2.99
C CYS A 54 -8.60 -18.41 4.51
N GLU A 55 -9.62 -19.08 5.06
CA GLU A 55 -9.88 -19.11 6.51
C GLU A 55 -8.69 -19.65 7.33
N ALA A 56 -8.09 -20.76 6.86
CA ALA A 56 -6.92 -21.34 7.51
C ALA A 56 -5.66 -20.51 7.25
N LYS A 57 -5.47 -20.03 6.01
CA LYS A 57 -4.28 -19.29 5.59
C LYS A 57 -4.14 -17.95 6.30
N ILE A 58 -5.24 -17.22 6.51
CA ILE A 58 -5.25 -15.94 7.25
C ILE A 58 -4.65 -16.10 8.65
N LYS A 59 -4.99 -17.19 9.35
CA LYS A 59 -4.50 -17.45 10.72
C LYS A 59 -2.99 -17.71 10.76
N SER A 60 -2.42 -18.21 9.67
CA SER A 60 -0.98 -18.51 9.53
C SER A 60 -0.25 -17.54 8.61
N TYR A 61 -0.91 -16.46 8.16
CA TYR A 61 -0.31 -15.52 7.21
C TYR A 61 0.86 -14.82 7.87
N ALA A 62 2.05 -15.03 7.33
CA ALA A 62 3.31 -14.59 7.91
C ALA A 62 4.19 -13.94 6.85
N CYS A 63 3.62 -13.07 6.02
CA CYS A 63 4.41 -12.32 5.05
C CYS A 63 5.43 -11.43 5.77
N ASN A 64 6.70 -11.65 5.43
CA ASN A 64 7.86 -10.89 5.87
C ASN A 64 8.98 -11.10 4.84
N PRO A 65 10.05 -10.29 4.82
CA PRO A 65 11.08 -10.41 3.79
C PRO A 65 11.71 -11.80 3.70
N ALA A 66 11.97 -12.47 4.83
CA ALA A 66 12.57 -13.80 4.83
C ALA A 66 11.63 -14.86 4.22
N ASN A 67 10.35 -14.84 4.58
CA ASN A 67 9.36 -15.74 4.02
C ASN A 67 9.09 -15.46 2.54
N TYR A 68 9.11 -14.20 2.14
CA TYR A 68 8.96 -13.81 0.73
C TYR A 68 10.13 -14.29 -0.13
N THR A 69 11.37 -14.10 0.33
CA THR A 69 12.57 -14.61 -0.35
C THR A 69 12.57 -16.13 -0.47
N ALA A 70 12.09 -16.84 0.56
CA ALA A 70 12.02 -18.30 0.53
C ALA A 70 10.87 -18.83 -0.36
N ASN A 71 9.73 -18.12 -0.39
CA ASN A 71 8.56 -18.48 -1.17
C ASN A 71 7.75 -17.22 -1.54
N PRO A 72 7.79 -16.77 -2.79
CA PRO A 72 7.03 -15.59 -3.24
C PRO A 72 5.52 -15.69 -3.04
N LEU A 73 4.96 -16.90 -2.98
CA LEU A 73 3.53 -17.15 -2.75
C LEU A 73 3.12 -17.04 -1.26
N ALA A 74 4.08 -16.83 -0.36
CA ALA A 74 3.79 -16.61 1.07
C ALA A 74 3.21 -15.22 1.36
N CYS A 75 3.27 -14.31 0.39
CA CYS A 75 2.82 -12.93 0.49
C CYS A 75 1.74 -12.64 -0.54
N GLU A 76 0.75 -11.83 -0.16
CA GLU A 76 -0.17 -11.24 -1.13
C GLU A 76 0.65 -10.45 -2.14
N LYS A 77 0.25 -10.49 -3.42
CA LYS A 77 1.02 -9.81 -4.47
C LYS A 77 1.10 -8.30 -4.23
N GLY A 78 0.05 -7.72 -3.64
CA GLY A 78 -0.04 -6.32 -3.23
C GLY A 78 0.55 -5.99 -1.85
N ASP A 79 1.01 -6.97 -1.05
CA ASP A 79 1.56 -6.71 0.29
C ASP A 79 3.06 -6.32 0.24
N LEU A 80 3.33 -5.10 -0.24
CA LEU A 80 4.69 -4.59 -0.41
C LEU A 80 5.42 -4.41 0.92
N SER A 81 4.71 -4.03 1.98
CA SER A 81 5.28 -3.90 3.32
C SER A 81 5.69 -5.22 3.93
N GLY A 82 4.91 -6.27 3.73
CA GLY A 82 5.28 -7.61 4.15
C GLY A 82 6.50 -8.10 3.37
N LYS A 83 6.58 -7.85 2.06
CA LYS A 83 7.71 -8.26 1.22
C LYS A 83 9.03 -7.54 1.55
N PHE A 84 8.98 -6.22 1.76
CA PHE A 84 10.18 -5.37 1.82
C PHE A 84 10.38 -4.65 3.16
N GLY A 85 9.40 -4.73 4.05
CA GLY A 85 9.37 -3.97 5.30
C GLY A 85 8.55 -2.68 5.19
N ALA A 86 8.14 -2.18 6.36
CA ALA A 86 7.54 -0.85 6.48
C ALA A 86 8.61 0.23 6.33
N PHE A 87 8.24 1.35 5.71
CA PHE A 87 9.07 2.54 5.66
C PHE A 87 9.34 3.06 7.06
N LYS A 88 10.60 3.18 7.43
CA LYS A 88 11.01 3.81 8.69
C LYS A 88 11.28 5.28 8.43
N LEU A 89 10.65 6.14 9.21
CA LEU A 89 10.83 7.58 9.06
C LEU A 89 12.20 8.01 9.59
N GLY A 90 12.87 8.88 8.83
CA GLY A 90 14.05 9.61 9.28
C GLY A 90 13.73 10.65 10.35
N ALA A 91 14.76 11.30 10.87
CA ALA A 91 14.62 12.31 11.93
C ALA A 91 13.77 13.53 11.52
N ASP A 92 13.67 13.79 10.22
CA ASP A 92 12.86 14.84 9.60
C ASP A 92 11.48 14.36 9.14
N SER A 93 11.09 13.13 9.50
CA SER A 93 9.85 12.48 9.06
C SER A 93 9.77 12.21 7.55
N THR A 94 10.91 12.12 6.86
CA THR A 94 10.99 11.71 5.45
C THR A 94 11.55 10.29 5.30
N VAL A 95 11.30 9.67 4.16
CA VAL A 95 11.81 8.34 3.81
C VAL A 95 11.95 8.22 2.29
N SER A 96 13.04 7.59 1.84
CA SER A 96 13.28 7.26 0.44
C SER A 96 14.03 5.93 0.40
N GLU A 97 13.50 4.97 -0.34
CA GLU A 97 14.00 3.61 -0.44
C GLU A 97 13.81 3.11 -1.87
N GLU A 98 14.59 2.10 -2.26
CA GLU A 98 14.50 1.46 -3.58
C GLU A 98 14.49 -0.07 -3.41
N TRP A 99 13.59 -0.74 -4.12
CA TRP A 99 13.50 -2.19 -4.17
C TRP A 99 13.19 -2.68 -5.58
N THR A 100 13.61 -3.91 -5.85
CA THR A 100 13.20 -4.67 -7.04
C THR A 100 12.32 -5.83 -6.62
N ASP A 101 11.09 -5.89 -7.13
CA ASP A 101 10.16 -6.98 -6.90
C ASP A 101 9.94 -7.79 -8.19
N GLU A 102 10.57 -8.96 -8.30
CA GLU A 102 10.39 -9.87 -9.45
C GLU A 102 8.97 -10.46 -9.53
N HIS A 103 8.20 -10.40 -8.44
CA HIS A 103 6.81 -10.86 -8.39
C HIS A 103 5.84 -9.68 -8.13
N PHE A 104 6.25 -8.47 -8.51
CA PHE A 104 5.36 -7.32 -8.55
C PHE A 104 4.16 -7.64 -9.47
N PRO A 105 2.96 -7.09 -9.20
CA PRO A 105 1.87 -7.17 -10.17
C PRO A 105 2.30 -6.73 -11.57
N LEU A 106 2.08 -7.58 -12.56
CA LEU A 106 2.48 -7.28 -13.94
C LEU A 106 1.70 -6.07 -14.44
N PRO A 107 2.28 -5.25 -15.34
CA PRO A 107 1.55 -4.17 -15.99
C PRO A 107 0.24 -4.64 -16.65
N SER A 108 0.20 -5.88 -17.17
CA SER A 108 -1.00 -6.48 -17.77
C SER A 108 -2.08 -6.90 -16.78
N GLU A 109 -1.74 -7.04 -15.50
CA GLU A 109 -2.73 -7.29 -14.44
C GLU A 109 -3.35 -5.97 -13.94
N ASN A 110 -2.67 -4.85 -14.20
CA ASN A 110 -3.09 -3.54 -13.73
C ASN A 110 -4.44 -3.15 -14.35
N THR A 111 -5.27 -2.49 -13.55
CA THR A 111 -6.55 -1.95 -13.97
C THR A 111 -6.66 -0.51 -13.50
N ASP A 112 -7.48 0.30 -14.16
CA ASP A 112 -7.76 1.69 -13.74
C ASP A 112 -8.37 1.76 -12.32
N SER A 113 -8.83 0.62 -11.81
CA SER A 113 -9.35 0.50 -10.46
C SER A 113 -8.27 0.25 -9.40
N TRP A 114 -7.00 0.03 -9.74
CA TRP A 114 -5.99 -0.19 -8.72
C TRP A 114 -5.52 1.09 -8.06
N SER A 115 -5.21 0.98 -6.78
CA SER A 115 -4.56 2.04 -6.04
C SER A 115 -3.43 1.52 -5.17
N ILE A 116 -2.46 2.37 -4.89
CA ILE A 116 -1.52 2.18 -3.80
C ILE A 116 -1.99 2.98 -2.60
N VAL A 117 -1.95 2.40 -1.42
CA VAL A 117 -2.38 3.04 -0.17
C VAL A 117 -1.25 3.03 0.83
N LEU A 118 -0.99 4.19 1.42
CA LEU A 118 -0.05 4.40 2.50
C LEU A 118 -0.80 4.41 3.84
N HIS A 119 -0.28 3.66 4.80
CA HIS A 119 -0.82 3.49 6.14
C HIS A 119 0.16 4.04 7.16
N ALA A 120 -0.27 4.99 7.99
CA ALA A 120 0.51 5.40 9.16
C ALA A 120 0.39 4.35 10.27
N VAL A 121 1.50 4.04 10.93
CA VAL A 121 1.55 3.20 12.13
C VAL A 121 1.77 4.10 13.34
N CYS A 122 0.77 4.24 14.21
CA CYS A 122 0.88 4.97 15.48
C CYS A 122 0.35 4.15 16.68
N GLY A 123 0.56 2.82 16.66
CA GLY A 123 -0.06 1.86 17.58
C GLY A 123 -1.21 1.06 16.93
N GLN A 124 -1.89 1.66 15.94
CA GLN A 124 -2.73 0.98 14.96
C GLN A 124 -2.42 1.52 13.55
N GLU A 125 -2.86 0.80 12.53
CA GLU A 125 -2.69 1.16 11.12
C GLU A 125 -3.89 1.98 10.61
N SER A 126 -3.61 3.15 10.04
CA SER A 126 -4.61 4.04 9.46
C SER A 126 -4.23 4.43 8.04
N ARG A 127 -5.17 4.34 7.09
CA ARG A 127 -4.96 4.77 5.69
C ARG A 127 -4.88 6.30 5.63
N ILE A 128 -3.75 6.85 5.23
CA ILE A 128 -3.48 8.31 5.25
C ILE A 128 -3.41 8.94 3.86
N ALA A 129 -2.90 8.21 2.88
CA ALA A 129 -2.77 8.68 1.50
C ALA A 129 -2.98 7.51 0.53
N CYS A 130 -3.43 7.82 -0.67
CA CYS A 130 -3.61 6.83 -1.72
C CYS A 130 -3.51 7.49 -3.08
N ALA A 131 -3.13 6.70 -4.08
CA ALA A 131 -3.06 7.16 -5.46
C ALA A 131 -3.41 6.00 -6.40
N HIS A 132 -4.05 6.31 -7.52
CA HIS A 132 -4.13 5.36 -8.63
C HIS A 132 -2.91 5.50 -9.53
N ARG A 133 -2.64 4.46 -10.32
CA ARG A 133 -1.68 4.58 -11.41
C ARG A 133 -2.27 5.47 -12.50
N THR A 134 -1.49 6.47 -12.93
CA THR A 134 -1.72 7.12 -14.23
C THR A 134 -0.90 6.37 -15.29
N GLU A 135 -1.49 6.12 -16.46
CA GLU A 135 -0.64 5.83 -17.62
C GLU A 135 0.27 7.04 -17.84
N GLY A 136 1.57 6.81 -17.82
CA GLY A 136 2.51 7.90 -18.06
C GLY A 136 2.28 8.45 -19.45
N GLU A 137 1.91 9.73 -19.56
CA GLU A 137 2.33 10.50 -20.72
C GLU A 137 3.85 10.33 -20.81
N VAL A 138 4.34 9.77 -21.91
CA VAL A 138 5.75 9.88 -22.28
C VAL A 138 6.00 11.33 -22.69
N GLU A 139 5.94 12.26 -21.75
CA GLU A 139 6.39 13.63 -21.95
C GLU A 139 7.28 14.06 -20.79
N GLN A 140 8.54 14.30 -21.18
CA GLN A 140 9.59 15.14 -20.60
C GLN A 140 9.41 15.55 -19.14
N VAL A 141 10.42 15.19 -18.34
CA VAL A 141 10.68 15.58 -16.95
C VAL A 141 10.44 17.10 -16.71
N GLU A 142 9.21 17.49 -16.39
CA GLU A 142 8.97 18.79 -15.74
C GLU A 142 9.07 18.61 -14.23
N GLN A 143 9.91 19.44 -13.64
CA GLN A 143 10.24 19.39 -12.22
C GLN A 143 8.98 19.57 -11.39
N VAL A 144 8.77 18.66 -10.44
CA VAL A 144 7.72 18.76 -9.42
C VAL A 144 7.94 20.04 -8.63
N ASP A 145 7.04 21.01 -8.79
CA ASP A 145 7.01 22.23 -8.00
C ASP A 145 6.74 21.90 -6.52
N GLN A 146 7.76 22.10 -5.68
CA GLN A 146 7.74 21.87 -4.24
C GLN A 146 6.96 22.95 -3.46
N SER A 147 6.20 23.82 -4.14
CA SER A 147 5.54 24.97 -3.50
C SER A 147 4.21 24.65 -2.79
N THR A 148 3.77 23.39 -2.75
CA THR A 148 2.56 23.03 -1.98
C THR A 148 2.88 23.07 -0.48
N PRO A 149 2.18 23.89 0.33
CA PRO A 149 2.46 23.99 1.76
C PRO A 149 2.28 22.63 2.43
N VAL A 150 3.33 22.18 3.11
CA VAL A 150 3.28 21.04 4.02
C VAL A 150 2.29 21.38 5.13
N GLN A 151 1.09 20.80 5.07
CA GLN A 151 0.19 20.81 6.21
C GLN A 151 0.90 20.09 7.36
N ALA A 152 0.85 20.71 8.55
CA ALA A 152 1.49 20.29 9.80
C ALA A 152 1.46 18.77 10.01
N PRO A 153 2.46 18.18 10.71
CA PRO A 153 2.64 16.73 10.77
C PRO A 153 1.31 16.05 11.06
N ALA A 154 0.84 15.29 10.08
CA ALA A 154 -0.39 14.53 10.18
C ALA A 154 -0.18 13.46 11.25
N GLY A 155 -0.50 13.81 12.50
CA GLY A 155 -0.65 12.84 13.55
C GLY A 155 -1.80 11.88 13.21
N CYS A 156 -1.77 10.69 13.77
CA CYS A 156 -2.94 9.83 13.78
C CYS A 156 -4.08 10.55 14.53
N GLY A 157 -5.00 11.20 13.80
CA GLY A 157 -6.18 11.86 14.38
C GLY A 157 -6.83 12.95 13.51
N ASN A 158 -7.90 12.58 12.82
CA ASN A 158 -9.27 13.06 13.08
C ASN A 158 -10.30 12.13 12.43
#